data_AF-A0A239BB32-F1
#
_entry.id   AF-A0A239BB32-F1
#
_cell.length_a   1.000
_cell.length_b   1.000
_cell.length_c   1.000
_cell.angle_alpha   90.00
_cell.angle_beta   90.00
_cell.angle_gamma   90.00
#
_symmetry.space_group_name_H-M   'P 1'
#
loop_
_entity.id
_entity.type
_entity.pdbx_description
1 polymer ?
#
loop_
_entity_poly.entity_id
_entity_poly.type
_entity_poly.pdbx_seq_one_letter_code
_entity_poly.pdbx_strand_id
1 'polypeptide(L)'
;MNDFDFAEPSPADLAAIEAEWPQVQADLDLLADPDVIDALVDGLAVAELAAMTGLDRRRLRRATAHTLRVVAEFAARPVTPHHICRDVYLLETGMTDDCQYGCKVMTCTKCGSQRVWHRDVYGCPLGRQAVA
;
A
#
# COMPACT_ATOMS: atom_id res chain seq x y z
N MET A 1 -29.92 20.66 7.38
CA MET A 1 -29.17 21.84 7.85
C MET A 1 -29.02 21.64 9.34
N ASN A 2 -27.80 21.38 9.82
CA ASN A 2 -27.59 20.88 11.17
C ASN A 2 -27.86 21.97 12.22
N ASP A 3 -28.71 21.61 13.17
CA ASP A 3 -29.21 22.38 14.30
C ASP A 3 -28.27 22.20 15.50
N PHE A 4 -26.99 22.56 15.32
CA PHE A 4 -26.06 22.65 16.46
C PHE A 4 -26.13 24.08 17.00
N ASP A 5 -27.06 24.31 17.93
CA ASP A 5 -27.17 25.53 18.70
C ASP A 5 -26.00 25.58 19.71
N PHE A 6 -24.81 25.99 19.24
CA PHE A 6 -23.68 26.29 20.10
C PHE A 6 -23.94 27.63 20.79
N ALA A 7 -24.79 27.62 21.82
CA ALA A 7 -24.83 28.72 22.76
C ALA A 7 -23.40 28.98 23.26
N GLU A 8 -22.97 30.25 23.21
CA GLU A 8 -21.65 30.62 23.70
C GLU A 8 -21.51 30.20 25.18
N PRO A 9 -20.39 29.56 25.57
CA PRO A 9 -20.19 29.15 26.96
C PRO A 9 -20.40 30.33 27.90
N SER A 10 -21.14 30.12 28.97
CA SER A 10 -21.30 31.17 29.97
C SER A 10 -19.96 31.44 30.66
N PRO A 11 -19.77 32.60 31.31
CA PRO A 11 -18.56 32.87 32.09
C PRO A 11 -18.28 31.82 33.18
N ALA A 12 -19.34 31.18 33.71
CA ALA A 12 -19.20 30.09 34.67
C ALA A 12 -18.66 28.81 34.01
N ASP A 13 -19.10 28.51 32.78
CA ASP A 13 -18.61 27.36 32.02
C ASP A 13 -17.13 27.54 31.65
N LEU A 14 -16.74 28.76 31.25
CA LEU A 14 -15.33 29.08 30.98
C LEU A 14 -14.46 28.92 32.23
N ALA A 15 -14.91 29.43 33.38
CA ALA A 15 -14.19 29.28 34.64
C ALA A 15 -14.05 27.80 35.07
N ALA A 16 -15.06 26.97 34.80
CA ALA A 16 -14.98 25.53 35.06
C ALA A 16 -13.95 24.84 34.16
N ILE A 17 -13.93 25.16 32.85
CA ILE A 17 -12.95 24.64 31.90
C ILE A 17 -11.52 25.05 32.31
N GLU A 18 -11.31 26.31 32.67
CA GLU A 18 -10.02 26.80 33.14
C GLU A 18 -9.55 26.10 34.42
N ALA A 19 -10.48 25.72 35.31
CA ALA A 19 -10.17 24.97 36.53
C ALA A 19 -9.76 23.51 36.25
N GLU A 20 -10.29 22.88 35.20
CA GLU A 20 -9.96 21.50 34.79
C GLU A 20 -8.67 21.42 33.96
N TRP A 21 -8.30 22.51 33.29
CA TRP A 21 -7.17 22.56 32.36
C TRP A 21 -5.83 22.05 32.92
N PRO A 22 -5.43 22.35 34.17
CA PRO A 22 -4.19 21.81 34.74
C PRO A 22 -4.16 20.28 34.80
N GLN A 23 -5.29 19.63 35.09
CA GLN A 23 -5.37 18.16 35.10
C GLN A 23 -5.31 17.61 33.68
N VAL A 24 -6.04 18.22 32.75
CA VAL A 24 -6.00 17.84 31.33
C VAL A 24 -4.57 17.94 30.80
N GLN A 25 -3.83 18.99 31.15
CA GLN A 25 -2.44 19.15 30.75
C GLN A 25 -1.54 18.05 31.35
N ALA A 26 -1.73 17.71 32.63
CA ALA A 26 -0.98 16.62 33.26
C ALA A 26 -1.24 15.26 32.59
N ASP A 27 -2.50 14.99 32.20
CA ASP A 27 -2.87 13.78 31.48
C ASP A 27 -2.25 13.75 30.08
N LEU A 28 -2.25 14.89 29.38
CA LEU A 28 -1.60 15.02 28.08
C LEU A 28 -0.08 14.86 28.16
N ASP A 29 0.57 15.40 29.19
CA ASP A 29 2.01 15.25 29.41
C ASP A 29 2.38 13.79 29.70
N LEU A 30 1.54 13.07 30.46
CA LEU A 30 1.70 11.62 30.68
C LEU A 30 1.56 10.84 29.37
N LEU A 31 0.56 11.16 28.55
CA LEU A 31 0.34 10.53 27.25
C LEU A 31 1.35 10.96 26.19
N ALA A 32 2.10 12.05 26.39
CA ALA A 32 3.14 12.46 25.46
C ALA A 32 4.39 11.58 25.54
N ASP A 33 4.55 10.79 26.61
CA ASP A 33 5.62 9.80 26.74
C ASP A 33 5.34 8.59 25.84
N PRO A 34 6.17 8.31 24.81
CA PRO A 34 5.99 7.17 23.92
C PRO A 34 5.97 5.83 24.66
N ASP A 35 6.77 5.69 25.73
CA ASP A 35 6.86 4.43 26.47
C ASP A 35 5.55 4.14 27.23
N VAL A 36 4.86 5.20 27.69
CA VAL A 36 3.52 5.08 28.31
C VAL A 36 2.48 4.67 27.28
N ILE A 37 2.49 5.28 26.08
CA ILE A 37 1.59 4.89 25.00
C ILE A 37 1.81 3.42 24.62
N ASP A 38 3.05 3.02 24.41
CA ASP A 38 3.39 1.65 24.01
C ASP A 38 2.90 0.64 25.05
N ALA A 39 3.13 0.91 26.34
CA ALA A 39 2.63 0.07 27.42
C ALA A 39 1.09 -0.02 27.46
N LEU A 40 0.38 1.09 27.20
CA LEU A 40 -1.09 1.10 27.15
C LEU A 40 -1.63 0.31 25.94
N VAL A 41 -0.99 0.46 24.78
CA VAL A 41 -1.35 -0.28 23.56
C VAL A 41 -1.13 -1.77 23.75
N ASP A 42 0.01 -2.17 24.32
CA ASP A 42 0.31 -3.57 24.64
C ASP A 42 -0.71 -4.15 25.63
N GLY A 43 -1.08 -3.39 26.66
CA GLY A 43 -2.12 -3.78 27.62
C GLY A 43 -3.47 -4.04 26.95
N LEU A 44 -3.90 -3.16 26.04
CA LEU A 44 -5.13 -3.34 25.26
C LEU A 44 -5.06 -4.58 24.37
N ALA A 45 -3.96 -4.78 23.64
CA ALA A 45 -3.79 -5.93 22.76
C ALA A 45 -3.85 -7.26 23.54
N VAL A 46 -3.27 -7.31 24.74
CA VAL A 46 -3.34 -8.49 25.62
C VAL A 46 -4.78 -8.72 26.09
N ALA A 47 -5.49 -7.68 26.51
CA ALA A 47 -6.87 -7.79 26.97
C ALA A 47 -7.80 -8.28 25.84
N GLU A 48 -7.64 -7.74 24.62
CA GLU A 48 -8.38 -8.20 23.44
C GLU A 48 -8.10 -9.68 23.13
N LEU A 49 -6.84 -10.09 23.14
CA LEU A 49 -6.44 -11.47 22.86
C LEU A 49 -6.96 -12.45 23.94
N ALA A 50 -7.01 -12.02 25.20
CA ALA A 50 -7.58 -12.77 26.30
C ALA A 50 -9.10 -12.98 26.10
N ALA A 51 -9.81 -11.95 25.61
CA ALA A 51 -11.24 -11.99 25.34
C ALA A 51 -11.64 -12.85 24.12
N MET A 52 -10.69 -13.17 23.22
CA MET A 52 -10.99 -13.96 22.01
C MET A 52 -11.48 -15.38 22.32
N THR A 53 -12.52 -15.82 21.61
CA THR A 53 -12.97 -17.21 21.70
C THR A 53 -12.00 -18.16 21.00
N GLY A 54 -12.15 -19.47 21.26
CA GLY A 54 -11.39 -20.49 20.53
C GLY A 54 -11.62 -20.48 19.02
N LEU A 55 -12.81 -20.08 18.55
CA LEU A 55 -13.12 -19.95 17.12
C LEU A 55 -12.39 -18.75 16.50
N ASP A 56 -12.39 -17.60 17.20
CA ASP A 56 -11.72 -16.38 16.74
C ASP A 56 -10.22 -16.61 16.61
N ARG A 57 -9.61 -17.30 17.58
CA ARG A 57 -8.19 -17.67 17.50
C ARG A 57 -7.87 -18.54 16.29
N ARG A 58 -8.77 -19.45 15.90
CA ARG A 58 -8.60 -20.26 14.68
C ARG A 58 -8.74 -19.41 13.42
N ARG A 59 -9.71 -18.48 13.38
CA ARG A 59 -9.89 -17.55 12.26
C ARG A 59 -8.67 -16.65 12.08
N LEU A 60 -8.17 -16.06 13.16
CA LEU A 60 -6.97 -15.23 13.16
C LEU A 60 -5.77 -16.00 12.61
N ARG A 61 -5.47 -17.19 13.15
CA ARG A 61 -4.34 -18.01 12.64
C ARG A 61 -4.46 -18.33 11.15
N ARG A 62 -5.66 -18.60 10.63
CA ARG A 62 -5.86 -18.85 9.19
C ARG A 62 -5.66 -17.59 8.36
N ALA A 63 -6.17 -16.45 8.82
CA ALA A 63 -5.97 -15.17 8.16
C ALA A 63 -4.47 -14.82 8.12
N THR A 64 -3.76 -14.92 9.25
CA THR A 64 -2.32 -14.70 9.31
C THR A 64 -1.55 -15.64 8.38
N ALA A 65 -1.87 -16.94 8.36
CA ALA A 65 -1.24 -17.90 7.47
C ALA A 65 -1.49 -17.58 5.98
N HIS A 66 -2.70 -17.16 5.64
CA HIS A 66 -3.02 -16.71 4.28
C HIS A 66 -2.20 -15.48 3.89
N THR A 67 -2.16 -14.45 4.75
CA THR A 67 -1.37 -13.24 4.53
C THR A 67 0.11 -13.55 4.36
N LEU A 68 0.70 -14.37 5.24
CA LEU A 68 2.11 -14.75 5.14
C LEU A 68 2.42 -15.50 3.84
N ARG A 69 1.51 -16.36 3.38
CA ARG A 69 1.65 -17.04 2.09
C ARG A 69 1.63 -16.05 0.92
N VAL A 70 0.72 -15.08 0.94
CA VAL A 70 0.64 -14.03 -0.09
C VAL A 70 1.91 -13.18 -0.07
N VAL A 71 2.34 -12.72 1.11
CA VAL A 71 3.58 -11.96 1.27
C VAL A 71 4.79 -12.74 0.76
N ALA A 72 4.89 -14.04 1.06
CA ALA A 72 5.96 -14.88 0.55
C ALA A 72 5.92 -15.02 -0.98
N GLU A 73 4.74 -15.16 -1.58
CA GLU A 73 4.60 -15.16 -3.05
C GLU A 73 5.06 -13.83 -3.65
N PHE A 74 4.66 -12.70 -3.06
CA PHE A 74 5.10 -11.37 -3.50
C PHE A 74 6.62 -11.18 -3.35
N ALA A 75 7.21 -11.64 -2.25
CA ALA A 75 8.65 -11.57 -2.03
C ALA A 75 9.45 -12.48 -2.96
N ALA A 76 8.88 -13.62 -3.38
CA ALA A 76 9.49 -14.53 -4.33
C ALA A 76 9.40 -14.05 -5.80
N ARG A 77 8.53 -13.07 -6.09
CA ARG A 77 8.49 -12.45 -7.41
C ARG A 77 9.74 -11.59 -7.60
N PRO A 78 10.45 -11.73 -8.73
CA PRO A 78 11.58 -10.86 -9.02
C PRO A 78 11.10 -9.41 -9.03
N VAL A 79 11.57 -8.63 -8.05
CA VAL A 79 11.36 -7.18 -8.01
C VAL A 79 12.20 -6.60 -9.13
N THR A 80 11.60 -6.50 -10.31
CA THR A 80 12.21 -5.73 -11.38
C THR A 80 12.13 -4.26 -10.99
N PRO A 81 13.25 -3.51 -10.98
CA PRO A 81 13.21 -2.09 -10.69
C PRO A 81 12.20 -1.44 -11.62
N HIS A 82 11.14 -0.86 -11.06
CA HIS A 82 10.13 -0.19 -11.85
C HIS A 82 10.80 1.02 -12.49
N HIS A 83 11.12 0.88 -13.76
CA HIS A 83 11.72 1.92 -14.56
C HIS A 83 10.93 2.01 -15.86
N ILE A 84 10.95 3.18 -16.47
CA ILE A 84 10.41 3.36 -17.81
C ILE A 84 11.40 2.67 -18.75
N CYS A 85 11.02 1.52 -19.32
CA CYS A 85 11.83 0.88 -20.35
C CYS A 85 11.74 1.73 -21.63
N ARG A 86 12.59 2.77 -21.66
CA ARG A 86 12.89 3.59 -22.83
C ARG A 86 13.69 2.78 -23.84
N ASP A 87 13.64 3.21 -25.08
CA ASP A 87 14.26 2.54 -26.23
C ASP A 87 15.76 2.28 -26.03
N VAL A 88 16.47 3.17 -25.33
CA VAL A 88 17.90 3.02 -24.99
C VAL A 88 18.22 1.76 -24.16
N TYR A 89 17.23 1.19 -23.47
CA TYR A 89 17.39 0.00 -22.64
C TYR A 89 16.84 -1.26 -23.29
N LEU A 90 16.28 -1.18 -24.50
CA LEU A 90 15.67 -2.28 -25.21
C LEU A 90 16.68 -2.89 -26.20
N LEU A 91 16.96 -4.18 -26.04
CA LEU A 91 17.77 -4.96 -26.98
C LEU A 91 16.87 -5.92 -27.74
N GLU A 92 17.15 -6.07 -29.04
CA GLU A 92 16.54 -7.10 -29.86
C GLU A 92 17.08 -8.47 -29.43
N THR A 93 16.19 -9.36 -28.97
CA THR A 93 16.57 -10.71 -28.52
C THR A 93 16.01 -11.83 -29.38
N GLY A 94 15.16 -11.49 -30.35
CA GLY A 94 14.62 -12.47 -31.29
C GLY A 94 13.46 -11.93 -32.10
N MET A 95 12.79 -12.84 -32.79
CA MET A 95 11.54 -12.60 -33.49
C MET A 95 10.41 -13.23 -32.68
N THR A 96 9.22 -12.64 -32.72
CA THR A 96 8.06 -13.18 -32.02
C THR A 96 7.43 -14.29 -32.87
N ASP A 97 6.94 -15.32 -32.18
CA ASP A 97 6.12 -16.37 -32.78
C ASP A 97 4.62 -16.01 -32.79
N ASP A 98 4.23 -15.00 -31.98
CA ASP A 98 2.82 -14.59 -31.81
C ASP A 98 2.35 -13.63 -32.92
N CYS A 99 3.28 -12.96 -33.62
CA CYS A 99 2.98 -12.14 -34.78
C CYS A 99 3.37 -12.90 -36.04
N GLN A 100 2.39 -13.22 -36.89
CA GLN A 100 2.58 -13.91 -38.17
C GLN A 100 3.55 -13.20 -39.15
N TYR A 101 3.92 -11.96 -38.88
CA TYR A 101 4.87 -11.16 -39.66
C TYR A 101 6.30 -11.18 -39.12
N GLY A 102 6.58 -11.96 -38.06
CA GLY A 102 7.91 -12.07 -37.44
C GLY A 102 8.41 -10.74 -36.88
N CYS A 103 7.58 -10.03 -36.10
CA CYS A 103 7.99 -8.76 -35.49
C CYS A 103 9.07 -8.96 -34.41
N LYS A 104 9.87 -7.94 -34.14
CA LYS A 104 11.02 -8.06 -33.23
C LYS A 104 10.59 -8.13 -31.78
N VAL A 105 11.16 -9.03 -31.01
CA VAL A 105 11.06 -9.06 -29.54
C VAL A 105 12.18 -8.21 -28.97
N MET A 106 11.78 -7.18 -28.23
CA MET A 106 12.66 -6.28 -27.53
C MET A 106 12.65 -6.63 -26.04
N THR A 107 13.81 -7.01 -25.50
CA THR A 107 14.00 -7.30 -24.07
C THR A 107 14.68 -6.12 -23.41
N CYS A 108 14.13 -5.67 -22.28
CA CYS A 108 14.75 -4.63 -21.49
C CYS A 108 15.97 -5.15 -20.71
N THR A 109 17.12 -4.51 -20.87
CA THR A 109 18.37 -4.84 -20.15
C THR A 109 18.31 -4.59 -18.64
N LYS A 110 17.36 -3.78 -18.17
CA LYS A 110 17.24 -3.38 -16.77
C LYS A 110 16.23 -4.21 -15.99
N CYS A 111 15.11 -4.59 -16.59
CA CYS A 111 14.06 -5.39 -15.93
C CYS A 111 13.80 -6.75 -16.59
N GLY A 112 14.40 -7.06 -17.74
CA GLY A 112 14.14 -8.29 -18.46
C GLY A 112 12.74 -8.39 -19.09
N SER A 113 11.90 -7.35 -18.98
CA SER A 113 10.58 -7.36 -19.61
C SER A 113 10.70 -7.41 -21.13
N GLN A 114 9.84 -8.20 -21.74
CA GLN A 114 9.77 -8.35 -23.20
C GLN A 114 8.60 -7.56 -23.76
N ARG A 115 8.79 -6.94 -24.92
CA ARG A 115 7.73 -6.32 -25.71
C ARG A 115 7.96 -6.55 -27.19
N VAL A 116 6.88 -6.67 -27.95
CA VAL A 116 6.96 -6.83 -29.40
C VAL A 116 6.96 -5.45 -30.06
N TRP A 117 7.95 -5.22 -30.92
CA TRP A 117 8.04 -4.04 -31.78
C TRP A 117 7.48 -4.36 -33.16
N HIS A 118 6.23 -3.93 -33.37
CA HIS A 118 5.61 -3.99 -34.68
C HIS A 118 6.15 -2.88 -35.58
N ARG A 119 6.66 -3.26 -36.76
CA ARG A 119 7.12 -2.31 -37.79
C ARG A 119 6.50 -2.62 -39.13
N ASP A 120 6.18 -1.56 -39.87
CA ASP A 120 5.65 -1.66 -41.23
C ASP A 120 6.65 -2.31 -42.20
N VAL A 121 7.95 -2.19 -41.95
CA VAL A 121 9.00 -2.83 -42.76
C VAL A 121 8.81 -4.36 -42.88
N TYR A 122 8.15 -4.99 -41.91
CA TYR A 122 7.82 -6.42 -41.93
C TYR A 122 6.42 -6.72 -42.54
N GLY A 123 5.76 -5.73 -43.12
CA GLY A 123 4.38 -5.81 -43.61
C GLY A 123 3.32 -5.84 -42.51
N CYS A 124 3.72 -5.69 -41.24
CA CYS A 124 2.84 -5.82 -40.09
C CYS A 124 1.78 -4.70 -40.05
N PRO A 125 0.47 -5.02 -40.05
CA PRO A 125 -0.59 -4.01 -39.99
C PRO A 125 -0.53 -3.13 -38.73
N LEU A 126 -0.16 -3.69 -37.58
CA LEU A 126 0.03 -2.93 -36.33
C LEU A 126 1.21 -1.96 -36.44
N GLY A 127 2.24 -2.33 -37.19
CA GLY A 127 3.38 -1.45 -37.47
C GLY A 127 3.00 -0.27 -38.36
N ARG A 128 2.06 -0.45 -39.30
CA ARG A 128 1.52 0.64 -40.13
C ARG A 128 0.75 1.66 -39.31
N GLN A 129 -0.04 1.19 -38.35
CA GLN A 129 -0.87 2.05 -37.50
C GLN A 129 -0.02 2.93 -36.55
N ALA A 130 1.20 2.51 -36.22
CA ALA A 130 2.10 3.27 -35.33
C ALA A 130 2.88 4.40 -36.04
N VAL A 131 2.88 4.44 -37.37
CA VAL A 131 3.63 5.43 -38.19
C VAL A 131 2.71 6.50 -38.78
N ALA A 132 1.39 6.28 -38.79
CA ALA A 132 0.37 7.24 -39.23
C ALA A 132 0.05 8.26 -38.14
#